data_AF-A0A957CDT6-F1
#
_entry.id   AF-A0A957CDT6-F1
#
_cell.length_a   1.000
_cell.length_b   1.000
_cell.length_c   1.000
_cell.angle_alpha   90.00
_cell.angle_beta   90.00
_cell.angle_gamma   90.00
#
_symmetry.space_group_name_H-M   'P 1'
#
loop_
_entity.id
_entity.type
_entity.pdbx_description
1 polymer ?
#
loop_
_entity_poly.entity_id
_entity_poly.type
_entity_poly.pdbx_seq_one_letter_code
_entity_poly.pdbx_strand_id
1 'polypeptide(L)'
;MTIVEEEQQELGPETAVPSPTEPQTEPKRRFSWESLSVFFLLLILLMAGTFRFTGLTWGEGNFLHPDEFFLMDVASRLRPADSFGQYLRTSESPLNPYNVDKGFYVYGNFPMTFTRYFAEWATSFCNNYTDL
;
A
#
# COMPACT_ATOMS: atom_id res chain seq x y z
N MET A 1 -68.52 -39.45 51.10
CA MET A 1 -67.12 -39.08 50.79
C MET A 1 -66.61 -40.07 49.76
N THR A 2 -66.68 -39.70 48.48
CA THR A 2 -65.81 -40.11 47.35
C THR A 2 -66.44 -39.51 46.08
N ILE A 3 -65.95 -38.34 45.65
CA ILE A 3 -64.93 -38.09 44.61
C ILE A 3 -65.59 -38.03 43.22
N VAL A 4 -65.55 -36.82 42.68
CA VAL A 4 -65.77 -36.44 41.28
C VAL A 4 -64.55 -36.92 40.49
N GLU A 5 -64.74 -37.55 39.33
CA GLU A 5 -63.67 -37.71 38.34
C GLU A 5 -64.16 -37.29 36.95
N GLU A 6 -63.34 -36.43 36.36
CA GLU A 6 -63.49 -35.63 35.14
C GLU A 6 -63.39 -36.45 33.84
N GLU A 7 -63.88 -35.79 32.78
CA GLU A 7 -63.73 -36.09 31.37
C GLU A 7 -62.33 -36.60 30.93
N GLN A 8 -62.35 -37.56 29.99
CA GLN A 8 -61.24 -37.83 29.09
C GLN A 8 -61.76 -37.65 27.67
N GLN A 9 -61.45 -36.49 27.08
CA GLN A 9 -61.68 -36.19 25.67
C GLN A 9 -60.50 -36.70 24.83
N GLU A 10 -60.68 -37.86 24.20
CA GLU A 10 -59.83 -38.32 23.09
C GLU A 10 -60.46 -37.92 21.75
N LEU A 11 -59.73 -37.16 20.92
CA LEU A 11 -59.54 -37.48 19.49
C LEU A 11 -58.52 -36.51 18.86
N GLY A 12 -57.34 -37.02 18.47
CA GLY A 12 -56.49 -36.36 17.47
C GLY A 12 -56.95 -36.67 16.04
N PRO A 13 -56.21 -36.28 14.98
CA PRO A 13 -55.06 -35.38 14.92
C PRO A 13 -55.43 -34.05 14.23
N GLU A 14 -54.94 -32.95 14.81
CA GLU A 14 -55.01 -31.61 14.26
C GLU A 14 -54.33 -31.58 12.88
N THR A 15 -55.10 -31.21 11.86
CA THR A 15 -54.64 -30.95 10.50
C THR A 15 -53.36 -30.12 10.52
N ALA A 16 -52.24 -30.70 10.11
CA ALA A 16 -50.98 -29.99 9.91
C ALA A 16 -51.17 -28.93 8.81
N VAL A 17 -51.47 -27.70 9.22
CA VAL A 17 -51.46 -26.51 8.36
C VAL A 17 -50.00 -26.24 7.98
N PRO A 18 -49.66 -26.06 6.68
CA PRO A 18 -48.32 -25.69 6.30
C PRO A 18 -47.98 -24.30 6.87
N SER A 19 -46.90 -24.24 7.64
CA SER A 19 -46.37 -23.02 8.24
C SER A 19 -46.16 -21.93 7.18
N PRO A 20 -46.56 -20.66 7.42
CA PRO A 20 -46.34 -19.58 6.48
C PRO A 20 -44.85 -19.42 6.17
N THR A 21 -44.51 -19.41 4.88
CA THR A 21 -43.16 -19.08 4.40
C THR A 21 -42.77 -17.69 4.89
N GLU A 22 -41.87 -17.65 5.87
CA GLU A 22 -41.35 -16.42 6.46
C GLU A 22 -40.51 -15.66 5.40
N PRO A 23 -40.72 -14.34 5.21
CA PRO A 23 -39.97 -13.58 4.22
C PRO A 23 -38.50 -13.47 4.63
N GLN A 24 -37.63 -14.11 3.84
CA GLN A 24 -36.17 -13.95 3.90
C GLN A 24 -35.83 -12.47 3.71
N THR A 25 -35.57 -11.78 4.81
CA THR A 25 -35.24 -10.35 4.80
C THR A 25 -33.76 -10.24 4.46
N GLU A 26 -33.43 -9.75 3.26
CA GLU A 26 -32.04 -9.52 2.87
C GLU A 26 -31.31 -8.65 3.90
N PRO A 27 -30.07 -9.00 4.29
CA PRO A 27 -29.34 -8.24 5.29
C PRO A 27 -28.99 -6.85 4.73
N LYS A 28 -29.67 -5.82 5.25
CA LYS A 28 -29.30 -4.41 5.02
C LYS A 28 -27.82 -4.22 5.38
N ARG A 29 -27.01 -3.80 4.40
CA ARG A 29 -25.58 -3.53 4.58
C ARG A 29 -25.42 -2.47 5.67
N ARG A 30 -25.01 -2.95 6.85
CA ARG A 30 -24.85 -2.13 8.05
C ARG A 30 -23.76 -1.10 7.74
N PHE A 31 -24.07 0.18 7.91
CA PHE A 31 -23.07 1.24 7.86
C PHE A 31 -21.97 0.90 8.87
N SER A 32 -20.82 0.52 8.33
CA SER A 32 -19.70 -0.01 9.09
C SER A 32 -18.80 1.18 9.39
N TRP A 33 -18.53 1.44 10.68
CA TRP A 33 -17.64 2.51 11.11
C TRP A 33 -16.22 2.36 10.53
N GLU A 34 -15.87 1.14 10.13
CA GLU A 34 -14.66 0.81 9.37
C GLU A 34 -14.66 1.48 7.99
N SER A 35 -15.79 1.47 7.27
CA SER A 35 -15.89 2.14 5.96
C SER A 35 -15.71 3.65 6.07
N LEU A 36 -16.24 4.26 7.14
CA LEU A 36 -16.05 5.68 7.42
C LEU A 36 -14.60 5.99 7.80
N SER A 37 -13.98 5.13 8.61
CA SER A 37 -12.57 5.26 9.00
C SER A 37 -11.64 5.15 7.79
N VAL A 38 -11.88 4.18 6.90
CA VAL A 38 -11.12 4.02 5.65
C VAL A 38 -11.31 5.23 4.74
N PHE A 39 -12.52 5.78 4.64
CA PHE A 39 -12.77 7.00 3.88
C PHE A 39 -11.95 8.18 4.39
N PHE A 40 -11.96 8.45 5.71
CA PHE A 40 -11.15 9.52 6.30
C PHE A 40 -9.64 9.27 6.16
N LEU A 41 -9.20 8.00 6.28
CA LEU A 41 -7.80 7.64 6.05
C LEU A 41 -7.38 7.97 4.61
N LEU A 42 -8.19 7.56 3.62
CA LEU A 42 -7.92 7.89 2.21
C LEU A 42 -7.93 9.39 1.96
N LEU A 43 -8.87 10.12 2.57
CA LEU A 43 -8.93 11.58 2.46
C LEU A 43 -7.65 12.23 3.01
N ILE A 44 -7.20 11.83 4.19
CA ILE A 44 -5.98 12.37 4.82
C ILE A 44 -4.75 12.01 3.98
N LEU A 45 -4.66 10.79 3.45
CA LEU A 45 -3.55 10.38 2.59
C LEU A 45 -3.52 11.16 1.27
N LEU A 46 -4.68 11.41 0.65
CA LEU A 46 -4.78 12.24 -0.55
C LEU A 46 -4.37 13.69 -0.25
N MET A 47 -4.85 14.26 0.86
CA MET A 47 -4.53 15.64 1.24
C MET A 47 -3.06 15.81 1.64
N ALA A 48 -2.47 14.83 2.34
CA ALA A 48 -1.04 14.80 2.63
C ALA A 48 -0.23 14.66 1.33
N GLY A 49 -0.70 13.83 0.40
CA GLY A 49 -0.11 13.66 -0.92
C GLY A 49 -0.09 14.96 -1.70
N THR A 50 -1.22 15.68 -1.80
CA THR A 50 -1.27 16.96 -2.51
C THR A 50 -0.30 17.96 -1.91
N PHE A 51 -0.29 18.13 -0.58
CA PHE A 51 0.64 19.05 0.08
C PHE A 51 2.11 18.65 -0.09
N ARG A 52 2.41 17.35 -0.20
CA ARG A 52 3.78 16.88 -0.42
C ARG A 52 4.32 17.22 -1.82
N PHE A 53 3.44 17.23 -2.82
CA PHE A 53 3.80 17.50 -4.23
C PHE A 53 3.57 18.95 -4.67
N THR A 54 2.89 19.78 -3.87
CA THR A 54 2.81 21.23 -4.12
C THR A 54 4.10 21.93 -3.72
N GLY A 55 4.59 22.83 -4.56
CA GLY A 55 5.77 23.64 -4.23
C GLY A 55 7.09 22.87 -4.24
N LEU A 56 7.25 21.86 -5.09
CA LEU A 56 8.49 21.07 -5.19
C LEU A 56 9.76 21.92 -5.38
N THR A 57 9.64 23.09 -6.02
CA THR A 57 10.73 24.05 -6.24
C THR A 57 10.78 25.13 -5.16
N TRP A 58 10.43 24.81 -3.91
CA TRP A 58 10.41 25.76 -2.79
C TRP A 58 11.74 26.51 -2.58
N GLY A 59 12.85 25.92 -3.03
CA GLY A 59 14.17 26.52 -2.97
C GLY A 59 14.53 27.47 -4.12
N GLU A 60 13.73 27.62 -5.17
CA GLU A 60 13.98 28.53 -6.31
C GLU A 60 15.42 28.52 -6.89
N GLY A 61 16.11 27.38 -6.82
CA GLY A 61 17.51 27.26 -7.27
C GLY A 61 18.58 27.69 -6.26
N ASN A 62 18.21 27.95 -4.99
CA ASN A 62 19.17 28.03 -3.90
C ASN A 62 19.93 26.69 -3.75
N PHE A 63 21.21 26.79 -3.37
CA PHE A 63 22.08 25.63 -3.24
C PHE A 63 21.53 24.66 -2.20
N LEU A 64 21.49 23.38 -2.58
CA LEU A 64 21.25 22.27 -1.66
C LEU A 64 22.22 22.37 -0.48
N HIS A 65 21.78 21.93 0.70
CA HIS A 65 22.69 21.74 1.82
C HIS A 65 23.86 20.82 1.39
N PRO A 66 25.08 20.99 1.95
CA PRO A 66 26.26 20.27 1.48
C PRO A 66 26.12 18.74 1.55
N ASP A 67 25.34 18.22 2.49
CA ASP A 67 25.00 16.80 2.62
C ASP A 67 24.00 16.33 1.57
N GLU A 68 22.98 17.14 1.26
CA GLU A 68 22.01 16.86 0.19
C GLU A 68 22.67 16.88 -1.19
N PHE A 69 23.54 17.86 -1.44
CA PHE A 69 24.34 17.92 -2.66
C PHE A 69 25.25 16.70 -2.78
N PHE A 70 25.90 16.29 -1.68
CA PHE A 70 26.74 15.10 -1.68
C PHE A 70 25.95 13.85 -2.12
N LEU A 71 24.76 13.63 -1.56
CA LEU A 71 23.92 12.49 -1.93
C LEU A 71 23.48 12.56 -3.41
N MET A 72 23.14 13.75 -3.90
CA MET A 72 22.75 13.92 -5.30
C MET A 72 23.92 13.72 -6.27
N ASP A 73 25.12 14.22 -5.93
CA ASP A 73 26.33 14.00 -6.73
C ASP A 73 26.72 12.51 -6.74
N VAL A 74 26.61 11.80 -5.61
CA VAL A 74 26.80 10.34 -5.55
C VAL A 74 25.78 9.64 -6.47
N ALA A 75 24.49 9.96 -6.33
CA ALA A 75 23.41 9.41 -7.14
C ALA A 75 23.63 9.60 -8.65
N SER A 76 24.11 10.77 -9.06
CA SER A 76 24.32 11.12 -10.47
C SER A 76 25.47 10.35 -11.12
N ARG A 77 26.48 9.93 -10.35
CA ARG A 77 27.66 9.21 -10.84
C ARG A 77 27.46 7.70 -10.92
N LEU A 78 26.53 7.16 -10.16
CA LEU A 78 26.20 5.74 -10.15
C LEU A 78 25.60 5.30 -11.48
N ARG A 79 26.08 4.17 -11.99
CA ARG A 79 25.60 3.54 -13.23
C ARG A 79 25.01 2.16 -12.92
N PRO A 80 23.98 1.72 -13.66
CA PRO A 80 23.47 0.36 -13.52
C PRO A 80 24.56 -0.66 -13.83
N ALA A 81 24.50 -1.82 -13.15
CA ALA A 81 25.40 -2.92 -13.44
C ALA A 81 24.87 -3.73 -14.63
N ASP A 82 25.76 -4.18 -15.50
CA ASP A 82 25.44 -4.99 -16.68
C ASP A 82 24.93 -6.38 -16.29
N SER A 83 25.34 -6.87 -15.11
CA SER A 83 24.92 -8.18 -14.61
C SER A 83 24.88 -8.24 -13.08
N PHE A 84 24.10 -9.18 -12.56
CA PHE A 84 24.05 -9.47 -11.13
C PHE A 84 25.43 -9.88 -10.56
N GLY A 85 26.23 -10.60 -11.35
CA GLY A 85 27.60 -10.98 -10.96
C GLY A 85 28.53 -9.78 -10.83
N GLN A 86 28.40 -8.76 -11.68
CA GLN A 86 29.16 -7.51 -11.59
C GLN A 86 28.72 -6.69 -10.37
N TYR A 87 27.42 -6.70 -10.02
CA TYR A 87 26.92 -6.04 -8.82
C TYR A 87 27.51 -6.63 -7.53
N LEU A 88 27.58 -7.96 -7.43
CA LEU A 88 28.13 -8.66 -6.25
C LEU A 88 29.65 -8.51 -6.11
N ARG A 89 30.37 -8.17 -7.19
CA ARG A 89 31.80 -7.86 -7.16
C ARG A 89 32.02 -6.43 -6.68
N THR A 90 32.15 -6.25 -5.38
CA THR A 90 32.33 -4.94 -4.74
C THR A 90 33.44 -4.10 -5.36
N SER A 91 34.54 -4.70 -5.81
CA SER A 91 35.69 -4.01 -6.42
C SER A 91 35.47 -3.49 -7.84
N GLU A 92 34.48 -4.02 -8.55
CA GLU A 92 34.22 -3.69 -9.96
C GLU A 92 32.85 -3.04 -10.17
N SER A 93 31.93 -3.22 -9.23
CA SER A 93 30.54 -2.78 -9.35
C SER A 93 30.44 -1.27 -9.57
N PRO A 94 29.87 -0.79 -10.70
CA PRO A 94 29.65 0.64 -10.95
C PRO A 94 28.55 1.22 -10.06
N LEU A 95 27.80 0.35 -9.37
CA LEU A 95 26.80 0.70 -8.37
C LEU A 95 27.42 0.97 -6.99
N ASN A 96 28.72 0.75 -6.81
CA ASN A 96 29.41 1.00 -5.56
C ASN A 96 29.96 2.45 -5.50
N PRO A 97 29.55 3.30 -4.54
CA PRO A 97 30.08 4.65 -4.36
C PRO A 97 31.61 4.73 -4.26
N TYR A 98 32.25 3.69 -3.72
CA TYR A 98 33.71 3.60 -3.63
C TYR A 98 34.40 3.50 -5.01
N ASN A 99 33.71 3.00 -6.04
CA ASN A 99 34.24 2.84 -7.40
C ASN A 99 33.96 4.04 -8.31
N VAL A 100 33.31 5.10 -7.78
CA VAL A 100 32.97 6.34 -8.51
C VAL A 100 33.52 7.60 -7.81
N ASP A 101 34.66 7.45 -7.14
CA ASP A 101 35.37 8.51 -6.40
C ASP A 101 34.55 9.13 -5.26
N LYS A 102 33.62 8.37 -4.66
CA LYS A 102 32.78 8.76 -3.53
C LYS A 102 32.99 7.87 -2.30
N GLY A 103 34.25 7.67 -1.93
CA GLY A 103 34.65 6.83 -0.78
C GLY A 103 34.20 7.32 0.60
N PHE A 104 33.65 8.53 0.71
CA PHE A 104 33.06 9.06 1.96
C PHE A 104 31.60 8.65 2.17
N TYR A 105 31.00 7.87 1.27
CA TYR A 105 29.62 7.46 1.40
C TYR A 105 29.45 6.33 2.44
N VAL A 106 28.67 6.57 3.50
CA VAL A 106 28.56 5.66 4.67
C VAL A 106 27.24 4.89 4.77
N TYR A 107 26.23 5.23 3.96
CA TYR A 107 24.88 4.67 4.09
C TYR A 107 24.69 3.29 3.45
N GLY A 108 25.77 2.70 2.94
CA GLY A 108 25.79 1.36 2.34
C GLY A 108 25.33 1.28 0.89
N ASN A 109 25.61 0.17 0.22
CA ASN A 109 25.40 0.06 -1.22
C ASN A 109 23.92 -0.12 -1.63
N PHE A 110 23.13 -0.73 -0.75
CA PHE A 110 21.75 -1.12 -1.04
C PHE A 110 20.82 0.08 -1.31
N PRO A 111 20.78 1.15 -0.47
CA PRO A 111 19.92 2.30 -0.73
C PRO A 111 20.17 2.96 -2.08
N MET A 112 21.44 3.11 -2.48
CA MET A 112 21.80 3.69 -3.78
C MET A 112 21.40 2.79 -4.94
N THR A 113 21.63 1.48 -4.78
CA THR A 113 21.25 0.48 -5.79
C THR A 113 19.75 0.49 -6.03
N PHE A 114 18.96 0.43 -4.96
CA PHE A 114 17.50 0.48 -5.05
C PHE A 114 17.03 1.77 -5.72
N THR A 115 17.55 2.92 -5.28
CA THR A 115 17.18 4.23 -5.83
C THR A 115 17.49 4.31 -7.32
N ARG A 116 18.64 3.80 -7.77
CA ARG A 116 19.02 3.80 -9.18
C ARG A 116 18.05 2.97 -10.03
N TYR A 117 17.79 1.73 -9.65
CA TYR A 117 16.89 0.87 -10.42
C TYR A 117 15.45 1.36 -10.39
N PHE A 118 14.98 1.89 -9.25
CA PHE A 118 13.66 2.47 -9.16
C PHE A 118 13.50 3.71 -10.04
N ALA A 119 14.53 4.57 -10.10
CA ALA A 119 14.52 5.75 -10.97
C ALA A 119 14.50 5.38 -12.46
N GLU A 120 15.29 4.37 -12.87
CA GLU A 120 15.29 3.84 -14.23
C GLU A 120 13.92 3.26 -14.59
N TRP A 121 13.31 2.49 -13.69
CA TRP A 121 11.97 1.94 -13.86
C TRP A 121 10.92 3.05 -13.97
N ALA A 122 10.93 4.04 -13.08
CA ALA A 122 9.97 5.14 -13.09
C ALA A 122 10.09 5.98 -14.37
N THR A 123 11.32 6.23 -14.83
CA THR A 123 11.58 6.95 -16.08
C THR A 123 11.09 6.15 -17.29
N SER A 124 11.40 4.85 -17.33
CA SER A 124 10.96 3.95 -18.39
C SER A 124 9.43 3.82 -18.44
N PHE A 125 8.79 3.75 -17.27
CA PHE A 125 7.34 3.75 -17.13
C PHE A 125 6.78 5.04 -17.72
N CYS A 126 7.18 6.22 -17.24
CA CYS A 126 6.68 7.49 -17.75
C CYS A 126 6.86 7.63 -19.27
N ASN A 127 8.04 7.28 -19.81
CA ASN A 127 8.30 7.35 -21.25
C ASN A 127 7.35 6.44 -22.05
N ASN A 128 7.11 5.21 -21.57
CA ASN A 128 6.20 4.27 -22.24
C ASN A 128 4.73 4.73 -22.21
N TYR A 129 4.31 5.49 -21.19
CA TYR A 129 2.97 6.10 -21.17
C TYR A 129 2.85 7.33 -22.07
N THR A 130 3.94 8.07 -22.31
CA THR A 130 3.93 9.20 -23.24
C THR A 130 3.94 8.78 -24.71
N ASP A 131 4.34 7.54 -25.00
CA ASP A 131 4.40 6.98 -26.35
C ASP A 131 3.09 6.28 -26.81
N LEU A 132 2.05 6.24 -25.95
CA LEU A 132 0.70 5.70 -26.23
C LEU A 132 -0.30 6.82 -26.55
#